data_AF-A0A812IYU8-F1
#
_entry.id   AF-A0A812IYU8-F1
#
_cell.length_a   1.000
_cell.length_b   1.000
_cell.length_c   1.000
_cell.angle_alpha   90.00
_cell.angle_beta   90.00
_cell.angle_gamma   90.00
#
_symmetry.space_group_name_H-M   'P 1'
#
loop_
_entity.id
_entity.type
_entity.pdbx_description
1 polymer ?
#
loop_
_entity_poly.entity_id
_entity_poly.type
_entity_poly.pdbx_seq_one_letter_code
_entity_poly.pdbx_strand_id
1 'polypeptide(L)'
;INSVNDLTGGKDHAPAFSTNPLARPEDLADGNRCASDEELLGKLCYKKCSLLTDGKAPIRLSAFSCGKSRGFQDFFAAKVGTLVPCEGYDVSGDEAGNGCPHKVGTCLVNEEFSLGKCYKRCEDLTDGRPAASALSPPFSSLWGHEVRDERVQGPRL
;
A
#
# COMPACT_ATOMS: atom_id res chain seq x y z
N ILE A 1 -1.78 -46.82 -10.53
CA ILE A 1 -0.75 -45.76 -10.42
C ILE A 1 -1.40 -44.54 -9.75
N ASN A 2 -1.38 -44.49 -8.41
CA ASN A 2 -2.18 -43.56 -7.62
C ASN A 2 -1.32 -42.56 -6.84
N SER A 3 -0.54 -41.73 -7.52
CA SER A 3 -0.23 -40.38 -7.03
C SER A 3 0.60 -39.61 -8.06
N VAL A 4 0.21 -38.37 -8.34
CA VAL A 4 0.91 -37.40 -9.22
C VAL A 4 2.04 -36.66 -8.49
N ASN A 5 2.46 -37.15 -7.32
CA ASN A 5 3.38 -36.45 -6.44
C ASN A 5 4.87 -36.51 -6.85
N ASP A 6 5.21 -37.13 -7.98
CA ASP A 6 6.61 -37.32 -8.41
C ASP A 6 7.06 -36.41 -9.58
N LEU A 7 6.30 -35.37 -9.97
CA LEU A 7 6.68 -34.51 -11.10
C LEU A 7 6.91 -33.02 -10.79
N THR A 8 6.78 -32.60 -9.54
CA THR A 8 7.20 -31.25 -9.15
C THR A 8 8.21 -31.35 -8.02
N GLY A 9 9.49 -31.34 -8.38
CA GLY A 9 10.58 -31.17 -7.44
C GLY A 9 10.29 -30.00 -6.51
N GLY A 10 10.01 -30.34 -5.25
CA GLY A 10 9.61 -29.42 -4.20
C GLY A 10 10.65 -28.31 -4.01
N LYS A 11 10.24 -27.10 -4.35
CA LYS A 11 10.67 -25.88 -3.68
C LYS A 11 9.41 -25.12 -3.31
N ASP A 12 8.63 -25.71 -2.42
CA ASP A 12 7.67 -24.98 -1.61
C ASP A 12 8.48 -23.98 -0.78
N HIS A 13 8.62 -22.76 -1.29
CA HIS A 13 8.90 -21.63 -0.43
C HIS A 13 7.69 -21.49 0.48
N ALA A 14 7.78 -22.12 1.65
CA ALA A 14 6.92 -21.89 2.78
C ALA A 14 6.65 -20.38 2.94
N PRO A 15 5.43 -19.97 3.30
CA PRO A 15 5.15 -18.57 3.55
C PRO A 15 6.10 -18.10 4.65
N ALA A 16 6.89 -17.07 4.35
CA ALA A 16 7.72 -16.42 5.34
C ALA A 16 6.77 -15.88 6.42
N PHE A 17 6.75 -16.57 7.56
CA PHE A 17 6.20 -16.05 8.80
C PHE A 17 6.89 -14.73 9.07
N SER A 18 6.19 -13.61 8.90
CA SER A 18 6.70 -12.33 9.39
C SER A 18 6.51 -12.34 10.90
N THR A 19 7.54 -12.77 11.64
CA THR A 19 7.60 -12.65 13.10
C THR A 19 7.83 -11.21 13.54
N ASN A 20 7.75 -10.25 12.61
CA ASN A 20 7.96 -8.86 12.91
C ASN A 20 6.69 -8.30 13.59
N PRO A 21 6.77 -7.83 14.84
CA PRO A 21 5.61 -7.26 15.55
C PRO A 21 5.07 -5.98 14.90
N LEU A 22 5.80 -5.41 13.94
CA LEU A 22 5.39 -4.26 13.14
C LEU A 22 4.75 -4.67 11.81
N ALA A 23 4.60 -5.97 11.53
CA ALA A 23 3.82 -6.41 10.38
C ALA A 23 2.36 -5.99 10.56
N ARG A 24 1.72 -5.54 9.47
CA ARG A 24 0.30 -5.21 9.52
C ARG A 24 -0.54 -6.46 9.85
N PRO A 25 -1.71 -6.28 10.47
CA PRO A 25 -2.66 -7.36 10.69
C PRO A 25 -3.18 -7.86 9.32
N GLU A 26 -2.48 -8.82 8.75
CA GLU A 26 -3.01 -9.65 7.70
C GLU A 26 -3.93 -10.67 8.39
N ASP A 27 -5.14 -10.89 7.89
CA ASP A 27 -5.98 -11.97 8.40
C ASP A 27 -5.44 -13.31 7.87
N LEU A 28 -4.31 -13.77 8.42
CA LEU A 28 -3.58 -14.95 7.90
C LEU A 28 -4.39 -16.25 7.99
N ALA A 29 -5.57 -16.22 8.62
CA ALA A 29 -6.48 -17.35 8.76
C ALA A 29 -7.41 -17.54 7.55
N ASP A 30 -7.61 -16.53 6.70
CA ASP A 30 -8.47 -16.61 5.51
C ASP A 30 -7.70 -17.07 4.24
N GLY A 31 -6.37 -17.20 4.33
CA GLY A 31 -5.48 -17.53 3.21
C GLY A 31 -5.09 -16.35 2.32
N ASN A 32 -5.50 -15.13 2.69
CA ASN A 32 -5.09 -13.87 2.08
C ASN A 32 -3.61 -13.57 2.43
N ARG A 33 -2.89 -13.05 1.44
CA ARG A 33 -1.48 -12.63 1.59
C ARG A 33 -1.31 -11.10 1.42
N CYS A 34 -2.42 -10.41 1.45
CA CYS A 34 -2.57 -8.97 1.29
C CYS A 34 -3.26 -8.40 2.53
N ALA A 35 -3.19 -7.08 2.67
CA ALA A 35 -3.73 -6.37 3.82
C ALA A 35 -5.22 -6.67 4.06
N SER A 36 -5.71 -6.28 5.23
CA SER A 36 -7.08 -6.59 5.67
C SER A 36 -8.16 -6.04 4.73
N ASP A 37 -7.86 -4.95 4.04
CA ASP A 37 -8.69 -4.26 3.05
C ASP A 37 -8.39 -4.65 1.59
N GLU A 38 -7.50 -5.63 1.39
CA GLU A 38 -7.03 -6.08 0.09
C GLU A 38 -7.33 -7.54 -0.22
N GLU A 39 -7.32 -7.88 -1.51
CA GLU A 39 -7.49 -9.23 -2.04
C GLU A 39 -6.41 -9.53 -3.09
N LEU A 40 -6.02 -10.80 -3.17
CA LEU A 40 -4.98 -11.27 -4.07
C LEU A 40 -5.56 -11.57 -5.47
N LEU A 41 -5.05 -10.91 -6.50
CA LEU A 41 -5.29 -11.25 -7.90
C LEU A 41 -3.97 -11.22 -8.67
N GLY A 42 -3.61 -12.34 -9.33
CA GLY A 42 -2.43 -12.35 -10.20
C GLY A 42 -1.09 -12.04 -9.50
N LYS A 43 -0.97 -12.37 -8.20
CA LYS A 43 0.18 -12.04 -7.32
C LYS A 43 0.31 -10.57 -6.91
N LEU A 44 -0.71 -9.75 -7.20
CA LEU A 44 -0.82 -8.38 -6.72
C LEU A 44 -1.98 -8.27 -5.73
N CYS A 45 -1.84 -7.32 -4.82
CA CYS A 45 -2.82 -6.96 -3.82
C CYS A 45 -3.62 -5.77 -4.31
N TYR A 46 -4.93 -5.97 -4.39
CA TYR A 46 -5.91 -5.01 -4.85
C TYR A 46 -6.86 -4.69 -3.71
N LYS A 47 -7.42 -3.49 -3.66
CA LYS A 47 -8.52 -3.20 -2.74
C LYS A 47 -9.69 -4.17 -2.99
N LYS A 48 -10.29 -4.68 -1.91
CA LYS A 48 -11.42 -5.60 -2.01
C LYS A 48 -12.58 -4.99 -2.81
N CYS A 49 -13.13 -5.74 -3.75
CA CYS A 49 -14.31 -5.32 -4.51
C CYS A 49 -15.53 -5.02 -3.61
N SER A 50 -15.65 -5.68 -2.46
CA SER A 50 -16.67 -5.36 -1.45
C SER A 50 -16.52 -3.95 -0.88
N LEU A 51 -15.29 -3.45 -0.71
CA LEU A 51 -15.01 -2.09 -0.25
C LEU A 51 -15.18 -1.08 -1.39
N LEU A 52 -14.66 -1.38 -2.58
CA LEU A 52 -14.75 -0.49 -3.75
C LEU A 52 -16.18 -0.25 -4.25
N THR A 53 -17.12 -1.15 -3.92
CA THR A 53 -18.50 -1.10 -4.44
C THR A 53 -19.56 -1.00 -3.34
N ASP A 54 -19.15 -0.75 -2.10
CA ASP A 54 -20.04 -0.76 -0.92
C ASP A 54 -20.88 -2.04 -0.85
N GLY A 55 -20.27 -3.19 -1.15
CA GLY A 55 -20.89 -4.51 -1.16
C GLY A 55 -21.80 -4.82 -2.35
N LYS A 56 -22.00 -3.90 -3.30
CA LYS A 56 -22.91 -4.10 -4.45
C LYS A 56 -22.39 -5.12 -5.46
N ALA A 57 -21.08 -5.26 -5.58
CA ALA A 57 -20.40 -6.20 -6.46
C ALA A 57 -19.12 -6.69 -5.77
N PRO A 58 -19.24 -7.60 -4.78
CA PRO A 58 -18.13 -7.95 -3.89
C PRO A 58 -17.09 -8.88 -4.51
N ILE A 59 -17.31 -9.39 -5.72
CA ILE A 59 -16.45 -10.40 -6.34
C ILE A 59 -15.57 -9.75 -7.40
N ARG A 60 -14.25 -9.91 -7.27
CA ARG A 60 -13.31 -9.50 -8.30
C ARG A 60 -13.32 -10.45 -9.49
N LEU A 61 -13.51 -9.87 -10.68
CA LEU A 61 -13.52 -10.60 -11.95
C LEU A 61 -12.24 -10.35 -12.75
N SER A 62 -11.68 -9.15 -12.67
CA SER A 62 -10.40 -8.78 -13.28
C SER A 62 -9.71 -7.67 -12.47
N ALA A 63 -8.56 -7.20 -12.96
CA ALA A 63 -7.88 -6.02 -12.39
C ALA A 63 -8.77 -4.76 -12.42
N PHE A 64 -9.61 -4.63 -13.46
CA PHE A 64 -10.41 -3.42 -13.71
C PHE A 64 -11.91 -3.62 -13.48
N SER A 65 -12.35 -4.78 -12.98
CA SER A 65 -13.79 -5.08 -12.87
C SER A 65 -14.19 -5.89 -11.63
N CYS A 66 -15.30 -5.46 -11.04
CA CYS A 66 -16.01 -6.12 -9.96
C CYS A 66 -17.40 -6.58 -10.43
N GLY A 67 -17.86 -7.71 -9.90
CA GLY A 67 -19.14 -8.33 -10.24
C GLY A 67 -19.88 -8.92 -9.05
N LYS A 68 -21.11 -9.38 -9.29
CA LYS A 68 -21.96 -10.02 -8.27
C LYS A 68 -21.71 -11.52 -8.16
N SER A 69 -21.31 -12.15 -9.27
CA SER A 69 -21.08 -13.58 -9.38
C SER A 69 -19.90 -13.85 -10.33
N ARG A 70 -19.30 -15.05 -10.28
CA ARG A 70 -18.25 -15.50 -11.21
C ARG A 70 -18.80 -16.09 -12.51
N GLY A 71 -20.06 -15.80 -12.85
CA GLY A 71 -20.70 -16.29 -14.06
C GLY A 71 -20.15 -15.65 -15.34
N PHE A 72 -20.22 -16.38 -16.46
CA PHE A 72 -19.84 -15.86 -17.78
C PHE A 72 -20.62 -14.59 -18.16
N GLN A 73 -21.92 -14.52 -17.81
CA GLN A 73 -22.73 -13.32 -18.06
C GLN A 73 -22.31 -12.13 -17.19
N ASP A 74 -21.93 -12.37 -15.94
CA ASP A 74 -21.43 -11.31 -15.06
C ASP A 74 -20.11 -10.74 -15.54
N PHE A 75 -19.28 -11.51 -16.25
CA PHE A 75 -18.06 -10.99 -16.86
C PHE A 75 -18.34 -9.92 -17.93
N PHE A 76 -19.36 -10.12 -18.76
CA PHE A 76 -19.79 -9.13 -19.77
C PHE A 76 -20.62 -7.98 -19.18
N ALA A 77 -21.36 -8.25 -18.09
CA ALA A 77 -22.14 -7.24 -17.38
C ALA A 77 -21.34 -6.51 -16.28
N ALA A 78 -20.08 -6.89 -16.06
CA ALA A 78 -19.25 -6.35 -15.01
C ALA A 78 -19.08 -4.85 -15.23
N LYS A 79 -19.19 -4.07 -14.15
CA LYS A 79 -18.81 -2.66 -14.21
C LYS A 79 -17.29 -2.63 -14.32
N VAL A 80 -16.82 -2.01 -15.40
CA VAL A 80 -15.43 -1.58 -15.54
C VAL A 80 -15.38 -0.17 -14.97
N GLY A 81 -14.54 0.06 -13.96
CA GLY A 81 -14.41 1.39 -13.36
C GLY A 81 -13.76 2.35 -14.35
N THR A 82 -12.49 2.09 -14.64
CA THR A 82 -11.68 2.76 -15.67
C THR A 82 -10.66 1.75 -16.19
N LEU A 83 -10.16 1.95 -17.40
CA LEU A 83 -9.04 1.19 -17.96
C LEU A 83 -7.70 1.92 -17.78
N VAL A 84 -7.72 3.07 -17.11
CA VAL A 84 -6.50 3.77 -16.70
C VAL A 84 -5.85 2.96 -15.58
N PRO A 85 -4.55 2.62 -15.70
CA PRO A 85 -3.83 1.92 -14.64
C PRO A 85 -3.84 2.71 -13.34
N CYS A 86 -3.90 2.01 -12.21
CA CYS A 86 -3.87 2.63 -10.87
C CYS A 86 -5.09 3.50 -10.55
N GLU A 87 -6.21 3.30 -11.24
CA GLU A 87 -7.44 4.06 -11.03
C GLU A 87 -8.68 3.13 -10.99
N GLY A 88 -9.78 3.66 -10.45
CA GLY A 88 -11.07 2.95 -10.37
C GLY A 88 -10.98 1.66 -9.56
N TYR A 89 -10.96 0.51 -10.24
CA TYR A 89 -10.89 -0.81 -9.61
C TYR A 89 -9.48 -1.43 -9.61
N ASP A 90 -8.55 -0.83 -10.35
CA ASP A 90 -7.14 -1.22 -10.42
C ASP A 90 -6.33 -0.46 -9.37
N VAL A 91 -6.74 -0.52 -8.10
CA VAL A 91 -6.10 0.22 -6.99
C VAL A 91 -5.80 -0.69 -5.80
N SER A 92 -4.83 -0.31 -4.97
CA SER A 92 -4.52 -0.92 -3.68
C SER A 92 -5.43 -0.39 -2.56
N GLY A 93 -5.35 -1.04 -1.39
CA GLY A 93 -6.11 -0.68 -0.19
C GLY A 93 -5.77 0.71 0.36
N ASP A 94 -6.60 1.19 1.28
CA ASP A 94 -6.37 2.42 2.04
C ASP A 94 -5.07 2.33 2.84
N GLU A 95 -4.75 1.16 3.41
CA GLU A 95 -3.53 0.94 4.19
C GLU A 95 -2.25 1.03 3.34
N ALA A 96 -2.38 0.82 2.03
CA ALA A 96 -1.32 0.94 1.04
C ALA A 96 -1.31 2.31 0.33
N GLY A 97 -2.20 3.22 0.71
CA GLY A 97 -2.27 4.58 0.18
C GLY A 97 -3.17 4.75 -1.05
N ASN A 98 -4.09 3.81 -1.32
CA ASN A 98 -5.03 3.85 -2.47
C ASN A 98 -4.35 4.06 -3.84
N GLY A 99 -3.10 3.61 -3.97
CA GLY A 99 -2.30 3.77 -5.17
C GLY A 99 -2.45 2.58 -6.13
N CYS A 100 -1.40 2.32 -6.90
CA CYS A 100 -1.34 1.14 -7.74
C CYS A 100 -1.36 -0.16 -6.89
N PRO A 101 -1.88 -1.27 -7.45
CA PRO A 101 -1.75 -2.60 -6.85
C PRO A 101 -0.27 -2.97 -6.65
N HIS A 102 0.07 -3.53 -5.50
CA HIS A 102 1.45 -3.89 -5.16
C HIS A 102 1.62 -5.39 -4.96
N LYS A 103 2.86 -5.86 -4.84
CA LYS A 103 3.14 -7.26 -4.53
C LYS A 103 2.76 -7.59 -3.09
N VAL A 104 2.52 -8.88 -2.85
CA VAL A 104 2.39 -9.45 -1.50
C VAL A 104 3.55 -9.04 -0.60
N GLY A 105 3.24 -8.68 0.64
CA GLY A 105 4.19 -8.12 1.61
C GLY A 105 4.18 -6.59 1.55
N THR A 106 3.34 -5.97 2.38
CA THR A 106 3.22 -4.51 2.46
C THR A 106 4.31 -3.90 3.34
N CYS A 107 4.29 -2.57 3.43
CA CYS A 107 5.04 -1.83 4.43
C CYS A 107 4.61 -2.21 5.85
N LEU A 108 5.54 -2.10 6.80
CA LEU A 108 5.26 -2.26 8.23
C LEU A 108 4.33 -1.15 8.73
N VAL A 109 3.70 -1.33 9.90
CA VAL A 109 2.80 -0.34 10.53
C VAL A 109 3.45 1.03 10.78
N ASN A 110 4.78 1.06 10.87
CA ASN A 110 5.59 2.28 11.05
C ASN A 110 6.25 2.76 9.75
N GLU A 111 5.82 2.23 8.61
CA GLU A 111 6.32 2.58 7.29
C GLU A 111 5.19 3.11 6.40
N GLU A 112 5.54 4.07 5.55
CA GLU A 112 4.70 4.67 4.52
C GLU A 112 5.11 4.11 3.15
N PHE A 113 4.13 3.76 2.34
CA PHE A 113 4.36 3.34 0.96
C PHE A 113 4.46 4.57 0.07
N SER A 114 5.61 4.77 -0.57
CA SER A 114 5.80 5.83 -1.56
C SER A 114 6.61 5.29 -2.74
N LEU A 115 6.23 5.64 -3.97
CA LEU A 115 6.96 5.25 -5.20
C LEU A 115 7.35 3.76 -5.30
N GLY A 116 6.49 2.85 -4.82
CA GLY A 116 6.76 1.41 -4.87
C GLY A 116 7.69 0.89 -3.78
N LYS A 117 8.02 1.70 -2.77
CA LYS A 117 8.91 1.36 -1.66
C LYS A 117 8.30 1.73 -0.32
N CYS A 118 8.77 1.06 0.72
CA CYS A 118 8.42 1.36 2.10
C CYS A 118 9.49 2.25 2.72
N TYR A 119 9.05 3.36 3.29
CA TYR A 119 9.89 4.34 3.98
C TYR A 119 9.44 4.48 5.42
N LYS A 120 10.33 4.81 6.35
CA LYS A 120 9.87 5.27 7.67
C LYS A 120 9.02 6.52 7.50
N ARG A 121 7.95 6.64 8.29
CA ARG A 121 7.11 7.85 8.29
C ARG A 121 7.95 9.07 8.67
N CYS A 122 7.59 10.22 8.12
CA CYS A 122 8.28 11.48 8.42
C CYS A 122 8.34 11.76 9.93
N GLU A 123 7.24 11.49 10.66
CA GLU A 123 7.13 11.70 12.11
C GLU A 123 8.15 10.87 12.92
N ASP A 124 8.41 9.63 12.48
CA ASP A 124 9.35 8.71 13.13
C ASP A 124 10.82 9.07 12.81
N LEU A 125 11.07 9.83 11.73
CA LEU A 125 12.40 10.29 11.33
C LEU A 125 12.78 11.63 11.94
N THR A 126 11.79 12.44 12.32
CA THR A 126 12.00 13.81 12.80
C THR A 126 11.69 14.00 14.28
N ASP A 127 11.44 12.92 15.02
CA ASP A 127 10.95 12.96 16.41
C ASP A 127 9.74 13.91 16.56
N GLY A 128 8.80 13.83 15.60
CA GLY A 128 7.61 14.69 15.55
C GLY A 128 7.86 16.14 15.11
N ARG A 129 9.07 16.50 14.67
CA ARG A 129 9.33 17.83 14.08
C ARG A 129 8.79 17.88 12.64
N PRO A 130 8.10 18.95 12.23
CA PRO A 130 7.66 19.06 10.85
C PRO A 130 8.86 18.98 9.90
N ALA A 131 8.75 18.18 8.84
CA ALA A 131 9.76 18.10 7.81
C ALA A 131 10.05 19.52 7.28
N ALA A 132 11.33 19.84 7.08
CA ALA A 132 11.81 21.18 6.73
C ALA A 132 11.27 21.76 5.39
N SER A 133 10.33 21.09 4.74
CA SER A 133 9.71 21.49 3.46
C SER A 133 8.27 22.03 3.59
N ALA A 134 7.70 22.15 4.79
CA ALA A 134 6.36 22.72 5.00
C ALA A 134 6.36 24.15 5.58
N LEU A 135 7.46 24.91 5.42
CA LEU A 135 7.48 26.35 5.69
C LEU A 135 7.43 27.11 4.37
N SER A 136 6.26 27.18 3.75
CA SER A 136 5.88 28.44 3.10
C SER A 136 5.68 29.45 4.23
N PRO A 137 6.53 30.47 4.40
CA PRO A 137 6.24 31.50 5.39
C PRO A 137 4.92 32.18 4.99
N PRO A 138 3.99 32.44 5.94
CA PRO A 138 2.84 33.24 5.62
C PRO A 138 3.33 34.64 5.20
N PHE A 139 2.90 35.03 4.02
CA PHE A 139 3.13 36.33 3.42
C PHE A 139 2.39 37.41 4.24
N SER A 140 2.99 37.94 5.32
CA SER A 140 2.73 39.32 5.80
C SER A 140 3.50 39.69 7.06
N SER A 141 4.38 40.67 6.86
CA SER A 141 4.39 41.97 7.56
C SER A 141 4.78 42.03 9.05
N LEU A 142 5.94 42.69 9.25
CA LEU A 142 6.28 43.60 10.36
C LEU A 142 6.29 43.03 11.79
N TRP A 143 7.48 42.90 12.38
CA TRP A 143 8.04 43.91 13.29
C TRP A 143 9.51 43.54 13.59
N GLY A 144 10.39 44.54 13.48
CA GLY A 144 11.83 44.36 13.56
C GLY A 144 12.32 43.92 14.93
N HIS A 145 13.28 43.01 14.93
CA HIS A 145 14.35 43.00 15.91
C HIS A 145 15.60 42.45 15.23
N GLU A 146 16.61 43.31 15.14
CA GLU A 146 17.95 43.02 14.67
C GLU A 146 18.53 41.87 15.51
N VAL A 147 18.63 40.65 14.96
CA VAL A 147 19.43 39.59 15.56
C VAL A 147 20.79 39.60 14.89
N ARG A 148 21.74 40.14 15.64
CA ARG A 148 23.16 40.26 15.32
C ARG A 148 23.72 38.89 14.90
N ASP A 149 24.30 38.86 13.71
CA ASP A 149 25.09 37.75 13.17
C ASP A 149 26.39 37.59 13.99
N GLU A 150 26.46 36.57 14.85
CA GLU A 150 27.72 36.09 15.42
C GLU A 150 28.21 34.86 14.65
N ARG A 151 28.80 35.13 13.49
CA ARG A 151 30.16 34.70 13.11
C ARG A 151 30.54 33.28 13.56
N VAL A 152 30.39 32.37 12.61
CA VAL A 152 31.11 31.10 12.45
C VAL A 152 32.56 31.20 12.98
N GLN A 153 32.87 30.46 14.05
CA GLN A 153 34.23 30.06 14.39
C GLN A 153 34.33 28.54 14.25
N GLY A 154 34.83 28.09 13.11
CA GLY A 154 35.37 26.74 12.96
C GLY A 154 36.78 26.66 13.57
N PRO A 155 37.20 25.49 14.10
CA PRO A 155 38.54 25.31 14.64
C PRO A 155 39.57 25.15 13.51
N ARG A 156 40.75 25.78 13.68
CA ARG A 156 41.95 25.53 12.87
C ARG A 156 42.74 24.37 13.48
N LEU A 157 43.17 23.43 12.63
CA LEU A 157 44.43 22.69 12.75
C LEU A 157 45.23 22.96 11.48
#